data_AF-A0A381RQT2-F1
#
_entry.id   AF-A0A381RQT2-F1
#
_cell.length_a   1.000
_cell.length_b   1.000
_cell.length_c   1.000
_cell.angle_alpha   90.00
_cell.angle_beta   90.00
_cell.angle_gamma   90.00
#
_symmetry.space_group_name_H-M   'P 1'
#
loop_
_entity.id
_entity.type
_entity.pdbx_description
1 polymer ?
#
loop_
_entity_poly.entity_id
_entity_poly.type
_entity_poly.pdbx_seq_one_letter_code
_entity_poly.pdbx_strand_id
1 'polypeptide(L)'
;MSADHVKAQKSFCEKKNFPFALLSDESKDTIKAYGAWGLKKFMGREYEGIYRYSYLIDENGTIEKVYSKVNTKTHAKDILSDLD
;
A
#
# COMPACT_ATOMS: atom_id res chain seq x y z
N MET A 1 3.73 -1.98 -0.34
CA MET A 1 4.19 -2.10 -1.74
C MET A 1 4.03 -0.75 -2.43
N SER A 2 4.97 -0.36 -3.29
CA SER A 2 4.82 0.76 -4.23
C SER A 2 5.48 0.40 -5.56
N ALA A 3 5.39 1.30 -6.54
CA ALA A 3 6.03 1.16 -7.84
C ALA A 3 7.49 1.64 -7.89
N ASP A 4 8.08 1.94 -6.73
CA ASP A 4 9.50 2.27 -6.63
C ASP A 4 10.34 1.02 -6.87
N HIS A 5 11.44 1.16 -7.60
CA HIS A 5 12.36 0.08 -7.91
C HIS A 5 13.02 -0.53 -6.67
N VAL A 6 13.51 -1.77 -6.80
CA VAL A 6 14.02 -2.57 -5.68
C VAL A 6 15.09 -1.84 -4.85
N LYS A 7 16.01 -1.11 -5.51
CA LYS A 7 17.07 -0.35 -4.82
C LYS A 7 16.50 0.77 -3.95
N ALA A 8 15.48 1.50 -4.43
CA ALA A 8 14.84 2.56 -3.65
C ALA A 8 14.09 1.99 -2.43
N GLN A 9 13.35 0.89 -2.60
CA GLN A 9 12.69 0.21 -1.49
C GLN A 9 13.68 -0.25 -0.43
N LYS A 10 14.78 -0.90 -0.87
CA LYS A 10 15.84 -1.37 0.03
C LYS A 10 16.46 -0.22 0.82
N SER A 11 16.87 0.86 0.15
CA SER A 11 17.44 2.02 0.82
C SER A 11 16.45 2.70 1.78
N PHE A 12 15.16 2.73 1.44
CA PHE A 12 14.14 3.28 2.34
C PHE A 12 13.92 2.40 3.58
N CYS A 13 13.86 1.07 3.39
CA CYS A 13 13.76 0.08 4.46
C CYS A 13 14.92 0.21 5.45
N GLU A 14 16.16 0.28 4.93
CA GLU A 14 17.38 0.43 5.74
C GLU A 14 17.40 1.77 6.47
N LYS A 15 17.12 2.88 5.76
CA LYS A 15 17.13 4.24 6.34
C LYS A 15 16.10 4.40 7.47
N LYS A 16 14.97 3.70 7.38
CA LYS A 16 13.90 3.74 8.39
C LYS A 16 13.96 2.60 9.39
N ASN A 17 14.92 1.69 9.25
CA ASN A 17 15.13 0.54 10.12
C ASN A 17 13.85 -0.29 10.30
N PHE A 18 13.13 -0.56 9.21
CA PHE A 18 11.92 -1.37 9.29
C PHE A 18 12.25 -2.84 9.56
N PRO A 19 11.50 -3.51 10.46
CA PRO A 19 11.73 -4.92 10.78
C PRO A 19 11.11 -5.87 9.75
N PHE A 20 10.62 -5.35 8.62
CA PHE A 20 9.95 -6.10 7.57
C PHE A 20 10.39 -5.59 6.20
N ALA A 21 10.29 -6.45 5.17
CA ALA A 21 10.62 -6.10 3.81
C ALA A 21 9.56 -5.19 3.16
N LEU A 22 10.00 -4.36 2.22
CA LEU A 22 9.12 -3.55 1.37
C LEU A 22 9.12 -4.11 -0.05
N LEU A 23 7.93 -4.44 -0.55
CA LEU A 23 7.76 -4.96 -1.90
C LEU A 23 7.82 -3.86 -2.97
N SER A 24 8.59 -4.13 -4.02
CA SER A 24 8.74 -3.33 -5.25
C SER A 24 7.86 -3.93 -6.35
N ASP A 25 6.90 -3.16 -6.87
CA ASP A 25 6.02 -3.56 -7.99
C ASP A 25 6.17 -2.57 -9.16
N GLU A 26 7.32 -2.63 -9.84
CA GLU A 26 7.67 -1.69 -10.91
C GLU A 26 6.70 -1.78 -12.10
N SER A 27 6.24 -2.99 -12.44
CA SER A 27 5.24 -3.24 -13.50
C SER A 27 3.82 -2.79 -13.11
N LYS A 28 3.56 -2.67 -11.80
CA LYS A 28 2.27 -2.25 -11.20
C LYS A 28 1.18 -3.30 -11.37
N ASP A 29 1.54 -4.52 -11.77
CA ASP A 29 0.56 -5.57 -12.05
C ASP A 29 -0.17 -5.96 -10.78
N THR A 30 0.54 -6.06 -9.66
CA THR A 30 -0.08 -6.39 -8.37
C THR A 30 -0.89 -5.21 -7.84
N ILE A 31 -0.36 -3.99 -7.90
CA ILE A 31 -1.09 -2.77 -7.51
C ILE A 31 -2.42 -2.65 -8.28
N LYS A 32 -2.41 -2.93 -9.59
CA LYS A 32 -3.61 -2.93 -10.44
C LYS A 32 -4.55 -4.09 -10.10
N ALA A 33 -4.04 -5.31 -9.91
CA ALA A 33 -4.84 -6.48 -9.55
C ALA A 33 -5.60 -6.27 -8.23
N TYR A 34 -5.00 -5.56 -7.28
CA TYR A 34 -5.63 -5.20 -6.01
C TYR A 34 -6.56 -3.97 -6.13
N GLY A 35 -6.73 -3.37 -7.31
CA GLY A 35 -7.58 -2.19 -7.49
C GLY A 35 -7.01 -0.90 -6.86
N ALA A 36 -5.72 -0.89 -6.51
CA ALA A 36 -5.05 0.27 -5.91
C ALA A 36 -4.45 1.22 -6.96
N TRP A 37 -4.95 1.19 -8.20
CA TRP A 37 -4.54 2.08 -9.29
C TRP A 37 -5.76 2.76 -9.90
N GLY A 38 -5.68 4.06 -10.18
CA GLY A 38 -6.74 4.74 -10.91
C GLY A 38 -6.53 6.24 -11.06
N LEU A 39 -7.52 6.88 -11.65
CA LEU A 39 -7.51 8.31 -11.96
C LEU A 39 -7.57 9.16 -10.68
N LYS A 40 -6.69 10.14 -10.60
CA LYS A 40 -6.63 11.15 -9.54
C LYS A 40 -6.74 12.53 -10.12
N LYS A 41 -7.41 13.43 -9.39
CA LYS A 41 -7.43 14.86 -9.68
C LYS A 41 -6.58 15.61 -8.69
N PHE A 42 -5.65 16.42 -9.18
CA PHE A 42 -4.90 17.36 -8.36
C PHE A 42 -4.76 18.68 -9.10
N MET A 43 -5.22 19.77 -8.47
CA MET A 43 -5.16 21.13 -9.02
C MET A 43 -5.67 21.23 -10.47
N GLY A 44 -6.83 20.63 -10.75
CA GLY A 44 -7.45 20.64 -12.07
C GLY A 44 -6.81 19.72 -13.12
N ARG A 45 -5.75 18.99 -12.77
CA ARG A 45 -5.10 18.00 -13.65
C ARG A 45 -5.51 16.59 -13.26
N GLU A 46 -5.79 15.78 -14.26
CA GLU A 46 -6.03 14.33 -14.13
C GLU A 46 -4.74 13.57 -14.40
N TYR A 47 -4.44 12.60 -13.54
CA TYR A 47 -3.32 11.67 -13.71
C TYR A 47 -3.65 10.33 -13.08
N GLU A 48 -3.11 9.24 -13.60
CA GLU A 48 -3.24 7.94 -12.95
C GLU A 48 -2.20 7.79 -11.83
N GLY A 49 -2.58 7.13 -10.74
CA GLY A 49 -1.64 6.85 -9.67
C GLY A 49 -2.16 5.88 -8.63
N ILE A 50 -1.25 5.53 -7.73
CA ILE A 50 -1.50 4.53 -6.68
C ILE A 50 -2.45 5.09 -5.61
N TYR A 51 -3.57 4.43 -5.34
CA TYR A 51 -4.39 4.69 -4.15
C TYR A 51 -3.76 4.08 -2.90
N ARG A 52 -3.85 4.79 -1.77
CA ARG A 52 -3.32 4.30 -0.49
C ARG A 52 -4.34 3.36 0.15
N TYR A 53 -4.26 2.08 -0.18
CA TYR A 53 -5.08 1.04 0.42
C TYR A 53 -4.26 0.16 1.37
N SER A 54 -4.96 -0.49 2.29
CA SER A 54 -4.43 -1.62 3.06
C SER A 54 -5.43 -2.77 3.01
N TYR A 55 -4.91 -3.98 3.11
CA TYR A 55 -5.70 -5.21 3.04
C TYR A 55 -5.32 -6.05 4.25
N LEU A 56 -6.33 -6.57 4.94
CA LEU A 56 -6.17 -7.66 5.89
C LEU A 56 -6.48 -8.96 5.14
N ILE A 57 -5.54 -9.91 5.18
CA ILE A 57 -5.60 -11.15 4.43
C ILE A 57 -5.34 -12.31 5.40
N ASP A 58 -6.23 -13.30 5.42
CA ASP A 58 -6.12 -14.48 6.27
C ASP A 58 -5.04 -15.48 5.76
N GLU A 59 -4.82 -16.56 6.51
CA GLU A 59 -3.87 -17.61 6.12
C GLU A 59 -4.26 -18.40 4.86
N ASN A 60 -5.52 -18.31 4.43
CA ASN A 60 -6.03 -18.94 3.22
C ASN A 60 -5.89 -18.04 1.98
N GLY A 61 -5.44 -16.80 2.15
CA GLY A 61 -5.30 -15.80 1.10
C GLY A 61 -6.60 -15.04 0.80
N THR A 62 -7.59 -15.11 1.68
CA THR A 62 -8.86 -14.36 1.58
C THR A 62 -8.68 -12.96 2.11
N ILE A 63 -9.12 -11.95 1.35
CA ILE A 63 -9.16 -10.56 1.84
C ILE A 63 -10.35 -10.41 2.80
N GLU A 64 -10.08 -10.34 4.09
CA GLU A 64 -11.10 -10.15 5.13
C GLU A 64 -11.57 -8.69 5.21
N LYS A 65 -10.66 -7.74 4.97
CA LYS A 65 -10.96 -6.30 5.07
C LYS A 65 -10.13 -5.45 4.13
N VAL A 66 -10.76 -4.40 3.59
CA VAL A 66 -10.12 -3.38 2.74
C VAL A 66 -10.24 -2.00 3.36
N TYR A 67 -9.12 -1.31 3.52
CA TYR A 67 -9.05 0.05 4.05
C TYR A 67 -8.73 1.05 2.94
N SER A 68 -9.74 1.76 2.43
CA SER A 68 -9.59 2.68 1.30
C SER A 68 -9.48 4.18 1.66
N LYS A 69 -9.84 4.54 2.89
CA LYS A 69 -9.83 5.92 3.41
C LYS A 69 -9.06 5.98 4.73
N VAL A 70 -7.75 5.91 4.63
CA VAL A 70 -6.88 5.78 5.81
C VAL A 70 -6.37 7.13 6.30
N ASN A 71 -6.34 7.32 7.62
CA ASN A 71 -5.62 8.42 8.25
C ASN A 71 -4.23 7.93 8.65
N THR A 72 -3.18 8.42 7.99
CA THR A 72 -1.81 7.93 8.21
C THR A 72 -1.30 8.09 9.64
N LYS A 73 -1.94 8.94 10.46
CA LYS A 73 -1.57 9.13 11.88
C LYS A 73 -2.08 8.01 12.78
N THR A 74 -3.20 7.39 12.43
CA THR A 74 -3.89 6.40 13.28
C THR A 74 -3.88 5.00 12.70
N HIS A 75 -3.71 4.86 11.38
CA HIS A 75 -3.99 3.65 10.63
C HIS A 75 -3.36 2.36 11.17
N ALA A 76 -2.13 2.41 11.67
CA ALA A 76 -1.50 1.22 12.25
C ALA A 76 -2.25 0.70 13.49
N LYS A 77 -2.77 1.60 14.33
CA LYS A 77 -3.61 1.23 15.48
C LYS A 77 -4.97 0.75 15.02
N ASP A 78 -5.54 1.41 14.01
CA ASP A 78 -6.83 1.03 13.43
C ASP A 78 -6.79 -0.44 12.93
N ILE A 79 -5.71 -0.84 12.24
CA ILE A 79 -5.50 -2.26 11.84
C ILE A 79 -5.36 -3.17 13.07
N LEU A 80 -4.52 -2.80 14.04
CA LEU A 80 -4.30 -3.64 15.23
C LEU A 80 -5.58 -3.87 16.04
N SER A 81 -6.52 -2.92 16.06
CA SER A 81 -7.81 -3.09 16.72
C SER A 81 -8.79 -3.99 15.97
N ASP A 82 -8.53 -4.27 14.70
CA ASP A 82 -9.32 -5.20 13.89
C ASP A 82 -8.70 -6.61 13.83
N LEU A 83 -7.48 -6.77 14.38
CA LEU A 83 -6.83 -8.07 14.56
C LEU A 83 -7.24 -8.59 15.94
N ASP A 84 -8.21 -9.50 15.96
CA ASP A 84 -8.63 -10.21 17.18
C ASP A 84 -7.53 -11.15 17.71
#